data_AF-A0A257TRN6-F1
#
_entry.id   AF-A0A257TRN6-F1
#
_cell.length_a   1.000
_cell.length_b   1.000
_cell.length_c   1.000
_cell.angle_alpha   90.00
_cell.angle_beta   90.00
_cell.angle_gamma   90.00
#
_symmetry.space_group_name_H-M   'P 1'
#
loop_
_entity.id
_entity.type
_entity.pdbx_description
1 polymer ?
#
loop_
_entity_poly.entity_id
_entity_poly.type
_entity_poly.pdbx_seq_one_letter_code
_entity_poly.pdbx_strand_id
1 'polypeptide(L)'
;MSFIKLPWKIYKDDPYWVPPLLMDRKKLLDTKKNPFYLHSEMEMFLAKRDGEIVGRIAAIINHNHNKFQEEEIGFFGFFESVNDQAVANALFDASKDWIKKKGFSSMRGPMNPSTNDEVGLLVEGFDSN
;
A
#
# COMPACT_ATOMS: atom_id res chain seq x y z
N MET A 1 6.09 8.33 9.31
CA MET A 1 7.39 8.44 8.63
C MET A 1 7.97 7.07 8.27
N SER A 2 7.94 6.10 9.19
CA SER A 2 8.51 4.75 8.97
C SER A 2 7.86 4.00 7.81
N PHE A 3 6.54 4.13 7.63
CA PHE A 3 5.83 3.56 6.47
C PHE A 3 6.37 4.08 5.13
N ILE A 4 6.60 5.40 5.01
CA ILE A 4 7.12 6.00 3.79
C ILE A 4 8.55 5.55 3.54
N LYS A 5 9.40 5.50 4.56
CA LYS A 5 10.84 5.27 4.41
C LYS A 5 11.23 3.80 4.18
N LEU A 6 10.34 2.84 4.40
CA LEU A 6 10.70 1.41 4.31
C LEU A 6 11.30 0.99 2.94
N PRO A 7 10.82 1.45 1.77
CA PRO A 7 11.42 1.15 0.47
C PRO A 7 12.90 1.52 0.40
N TRP A 8 13.29 2.66 0.99
CA TRP A 8 14.69 3.08 1.06
C TRP A 8 15.57 2.10 1.83
N LYS A 9 15.00 1.30 2.72
CA LYS A 9 15.71 0.23 3.44
C LYS A 9 15.75 -1.06 2.63
N ILE A 10 14.65 -1.40 1.95
CA ILE A 10 14.52 -2.65 1.18
C ILE A 10 15.37 -2.61 -0.09
N TYR A 11 15.29 -1.51 -0.85
CA TYR A 11 15.96 -1.35 -2.14
C TYR A 11 17.30 -0.59 -2.03
N LYS A 12 17.89 -0.51 -0.83
CA LYS A 12 19.11 0.28 -0.60
C LYS A 12 20.31 -0.12 -1.46
N ASP A 13 20.36 -1.41 -1.85
CA ASP A 13 21.45 -2.01 -2.62
C ASP A 13 21.02 -2.31 -4.08
N ASP A 14 19.80 -1.88 -4.47
CA ASP A 14 19.29 -2.06 -5.83
C ASP A 14 19.77 -0.90 -6.73
N PRO A 15 20.65 -1.17 -7.72
CA PRO A 15 21.22 -0.12 -8.57
C PRO A 15 20.20 0.48 -9.56
N TYR A 16 19.05 -0.16 -9.77
CA TYR A 16 18.01 0.26 -10.71
C TYR A 16 16.84 0.95 -10.00
N TRP A 17 16.82 0.96 -8.67
CA TRP A 17 15.74 1.56 -7.92
C TRP A 17 15.83 3.09 -7.91
N VAL A 18 14.79 3.74 -8.46
CA VAL A 18 14.65 5.20 -8.42
C VAL A 18 13.74 5.60 -7.24
N PRO A 19 14.29 6.20 -6.16
CA PRO A 19 13.48 6.56 -5.00
C PRO A 19 12.50 7.70 -5.33
N PRO A 20 11.21 7.58 -4.99
CA PRO A 20 10.25 8.66 -5.18
C PRO A 20 10.50 9.81 -4.21
N LEU A 21 10.08 11.03 -4.54
CA LEU A 21 10.27 12.18 -3.65
C LEU A 21 9.51 12.00 -2.32
N LEU A 22 10.25 12.07 -1.20
CA LEU A 22 9.68 11.90 0.15
C LEU A 22 8.55 12.89 0.46
N MET A 23 8.64 14.12 -0.06
CA MET A 23 7.59 15.12 0.14
C MET A 23 6.29 14.75 -0.57
N ASP A 24 6.36 14.18 -1.77
CA ASP A 24 5.17 13.80 -2.53
C ASP A 24 4.50 12.58 -1.91
N ARG A 25 5.28 11.59 -1.46
CA ARG A 25 4.74 10.45 -0.71
C ARG A 25 4.10 10.87 0.62
N LYS A 26 4.67 11.87 1.30
CA LYS A 26 4.04 12.46 2.50
C LYS A 26 2.72 13.14 2.19
N LYS A 27 2.65 13.95 1.13
CA LYS A 27 1.41 14.62 0.72
C LYS A 27 0.34 13.58 0.33
N LEU A 28 0.72 12.56 -0.43
CA LEU A 28 -0.17 11.52 -0.88
C LEU A 28 -0.82 10.77 0.29
N LEU A 29 -0.03 10.40 1.30
CA LEU A 29 -0.49 9.61 2.46
C LEU A 29 -1.00 10.47 3.63
N ASP A 30 -1.03 11.81 3.50
CA ASP A 30 -1.58 12.69 4.52
C ASP A 30 -3.11 12.65 4.48
N THR A 31 -3.69 11.76 5.28
CA THR A 31 -5.15 11.55 5.36
C THR A 31 -5.93 12.77 5.81
N LYS A 32 -5.26 13.79 6.38
CA LYS A 32 -5.90 15.03 6.81
C LYS A 32 -5.89 16.12 5.75
N LYS A 33 -4.92 16.09 4.83
CA LYS A 33 -4.71 17.15 3.83
C LYS A 33 -5.10 16.74 2.42
N ASN A 34 -4.96 15.46 2.08
CA ASN A 34 -5.25 14.99 0.73
C ASN A 34 -6.77 14.85 0.51
N PRO A 35 -7.38 15.56 -0.46
CA PRO A 35 -8.81 15.50 -0.74
C PRO A 35 -9.35 14.11 -1.06
N PHE A 36 -8.51 13.17 -1.51
CA PHE A 36 -8.89 11.78 -1.73
C PHE A 36 -9.55 11.15 -0.49
N TYR A 37 -9.07 11.49 0.71
CA TYR A 37 -9.57 10.93 1.97
C TYR A 37 -10.82 11.62 2.51
N LEU A 38 -11.37 12.63 1.80
CA LEU A 38 -12.71 13.16 2.12
C LEU A 38 -13.81 12.13 1.86
N HIS A 39 -13.54 11.17 0.98
CA HIS A 39 -14.49 10.14 0.55
C HIS A 39 -13.85 8.74 0.52
N SER A 40 -12.66 8.60 1.10
CA SER A 40 -11.92 7.35 1.12
C SER A 40 -11.28 7.15 2.49
N GLU A 41 -11.18 5.89 2.91
CA GLU A 41 -10.53 5.51 4.17
C GLU A 41 -9.26 4.74 3.88
N MET A 42 -8.24 4.89 4.72
CA MET A 42 -7.00 4.14 4.58
C MET A 42 -6.42 3.79 5.95
N GLU A 43 -5.88 2.59 6.05
CA GLU A 43 -5.11 2.13 7.20
C GLU A 43 -3.74 1.63 6.73
N MET A 44 -2.70 1.99 7.48
CA MET A 44 -1.31 1.68 7.13
C MET A 44 -0.74 0.70 8.14
N PHE A 45 -0.41 -0.51 7.67
CA PHE A 45 0.16 -1.57 8.49
C PHE A 45 1.67 -1.67 8.31
N LEU A 46 2.36 -2.01 9.40
CA LEU A 46 3.79 -2.28 9.43
C LEU A 46 4.03 -3.63 10.09
N ALA A 47 4.75 -4.51 9.40
CA ALA A 47 5.25 -5.74 9.98
C ALA A 47 6.57 -5.46 10.71
N LYS A 48 6.69 -5.97 11.93
CA LYS A 48 7.90 -5.87 12.75
C LYS A 48 8.40 -7.25 13.15
N ARG A 49 9.70 -7.46 13.05
CA ARG A 49 10.42 -8.65 13.52
C ARG A 49 11.65 -8.18 14.30
N ASP A 50 11.80 -8.64 15.54
CA ASP A 50 12.93 -8.29 16.41
C ASP A 50 13.17 -6.78 16.55
N GLY A 51 12.08 -6.00 16.62
CA GLY A 51 12.12 -4.54 16.71
C GLY A 51 12.32 -3.81 15.38
N GLU A 52 12.69 -4.52 14.33
CA GLU A 52 12.91 -3.97 12.99
C GLU A 52 11.66 -4.03 12.13
N ILE A 53 11.45 -2.99 11.31
CA ILE A 53 10.38 -2.99 10.31
C ILE A 53 10.86 -3.81 9.11
N VAL A 54 10.06 -4.82 8.75
CA VAL A 54 10.37 -5.81 7.70
C VAL A 54 9.34 -5.84 6.58
N GLY A 55 8.26 -5.06 6.69
CA GLY A 55 7.28 -4.93 5.63
C GLY A 55 6.21 -3.89 5.93
N ARG A 56 5.47 -3.49 4.91
CA ARG A 56 4.36 -2.53 4.98
C ARG A 56 3.26 -2.89 3.99
N ILE A 57 2.05 -2.48 4.27
CA ILE A 57 0.90 -2.51 3.33
C ILE A 57 -0.12 -1.46 3.76
N ALA A 58 -0.84 -0.88 2.80
CA ALA A 58 -2.02 -0.06 3.06
C ALA A 58 -3.28 -0.81 2.64
N ALA A 59 -4.33 -0.73 3.45
CA ALA A 59 -5.69 -1.09 3.08
C ALA A 59 -6.49 0.20 2.84
N ILE A 60 -7.30 0.23 1.78
CA ILE A 60 -7.98 1.44 1.29
C ILE A 60 -9.44 1.10 0.97
N ILE A 61 -10.39 1.93 1.40
CA ILE A 61 -11.77 1.92 0.90
C ILE A 61 -11.98 3.20 0.10
N ASN A 62 -12.39 3.08 -1.16
CA ASN A 62 -12.78 4.22 -1.99
C ASN A 62 -14.30 4.19 -2.18
N HIS A 63 -15.02 4.99 -1.39
CA HIS A 63 -16.48 5.00 -1.41
C HIS A 63 -17.04 5.54 -2.73
N ASN A 64 -16.32 6.46 -3.38
CA ASN A 64 -16.73 6.99 -4.69
C ASN A 64 -16.59 5.93 -5.80
N HIS A 65 -15.51 5.15 -5.81
CA HIS A 65 -15.34 4.04 -6.74
C HIS A 65 -16.47 3.01 -6.56
N ASN A 66 -16.67 2.55 -5.32
CA ASN A 66 -17.70 1.57 -5.00
C ASN A 66 -19.10 2.06 -5.39
N LYS A 67 -19.41 3.34 -5.14
CA LYS A 67 -20.68 3.94 -5.56
C LYS A 67 -20.83 4.04 -7.08
N PHE A 68 -19.76 4.38 -7.80
CA PHE A 68 -19.81 4.58 -9.25
C PHE A 68 -19.84 3.26 -10.03
N GLN A 69 -19.10 2.25 -9.57
CA GLN A 69 -18.99 0.94 -10.21
C GLN A 69 -20.00 -0.08 -9.67
N GLU A 70 -20.80 0.29 -8.67
CA GLU A 70 -21.74 -0.60 -7.96
C GLU A 70 -21.02 -1.85 -7.41
N GLU A 71 -19.81 -1.66 -6.88
CA GLU A 71 -18.97 -2.71 -6.28
C GLU A 71 -18.91 -2.56 -4.75
N GLU A 72 -18.69 -3.68 -4.06
CA GLU A 72 -18.37 -3.72 -2.63
C GLU A 72 -16.95 -4.27 -2.44
N ILE A 73 -15.95 -3.49 -2.85
CA ILE A 73 -14.55 -3.91 -2.81
C ILE A 73 -13.66 -2.97 -1.98
N GLY A 74 -12.77 -3.57 -1.20
CA GLY A 74 -11.62 -2.89 -0.60
C GLY A 74 -10.40 -2.99 -1.50
N PHE A 75 -9.43 -2.12 -1.29
CA PHE A 75 -8.19 -2.10 -2.05
C PHE A 75 -6.98 -2.30 -1.14
N PHE A 76 -5.91 -2.85 -1.71
CA PHE A 76 -4.59 -2.82 -1.07
C PHE A 76 -3.57 -2.10 -1.95
N GLY A 77 -2.58 -1.50 -1.31
CA GLY A 77 -1.50 -0.78 -1.97
C GLY A 77 -0.29 -0.64 -1.07
N PHE A 78 0.76 0.00 -1.60
CA PHE A 78 2.02 0.31 -0.94
C PHE A 78 2.71 -0.92 -0.33
N PHE A 79 2.38 -2.12 -0.82
CA PHE A 79 2.95 -3.36 -0.29
C PHE A 79 4.45 -3.41 -0.55
N GLU A 80 5.22 -3.61 0.50
CA GLU A 80 6.64 -3.91 0.43
C GLU A 80 6.97 -4.90 1.55
N SER A 81 7.84 -5.84 1.29
CA SER A 81 8.28 -6.82 2.28
C SER A 81 9.70 -7.24 1.99
N VAL A 82 10.43 -7.63 3.04
CA VAL A 82 11.57 -8.54 2.85
C VAL A 82 11.09 -9.82 2.16
N ASN A 83 11.99 -10.53 1.48
CA ASN A 83 11.67 -11.76 0.75
C ASN A 83 11.37 -12.92 1.73
N ASP A 84 10.19 -12.87 2.37
CA ASP A 84 9.73 -13.78 3.40
C ASP A 84 8.20 -13.90 3.32
N GLN A 85 7.73 -15.12 3.06
CA GLN A 85 6.31 -15.42 2.87
C GLN A 85 5.47 -15.14 4.12
N ALA A 86 6.03 -15.36 5.32
CA ALA A 86 5.29 -15.15 6.56
C ALA A 86 5.04 -13.66 6.80
N VAL A 87 6.00 -12.80 6.44
CA VAL A 87 5.82 -11.33 6.49
C VAL A 87 4.74 -10.90 5.50
N ALA A 88 4.80 -11.39 4.27
CA ALA A 88 3.79 -11.09 3.24
C ALA A 88 2.38 -11.50 3.71
N ASN A 89 2.21 -12.76 4.15
CA ASN A 89 0.93 -13.27 4.64
C ASN A 89 0.37 -12.42 5.78
N ALA A 90 1.19 -12.10 6.78
CA ALA A 90 0.75 -11.29 7.93
C ALA A 90 0.27 -9.89 7.52
N LEU A 91 0.92 -9.26 6.53
CA LEU A 91 0.50 -7.96 6.00
C LEU A 91 -0.84 -8.07 5.26
N PHE A 92 -0.96 -9.03 4.35
CA PHE A 92 -2.20 -9.24 3.60
C PHE A 92 -3.37 -9.62 4.51
N ASP A 93 -3.14 -10.43 5.55
CA ASP A 93 -4.16 -10.77 6.54
C ASP A 93 -4.61 -9.54 7.33
N ALA A 94 -3.68 -8.66 7.75
CA ALA A 94 -4.04 -7.42 8.43
C ALA A 94 -4.89 -6.49 7.54
N SER A 95 -4.53 -6.34 6.27
CA SER A 95 -5.32 -5.57 5.30
C SER A 95 -6.72 -6.16 5.09
N LYS A 96 -6.80 -7.48 4.88
CA LYS A 96 -8.05 -8.22 4.70
C LYS A 96 -8.97 -8.07 5.92
N ASP A 97 -8.43 -8.24 7.12
CA ASP A 97 -9.20 -8.13 8.36
C ASP A 97 -9.74 -6.72 8.58
N TRP A 98 -8.96 -5.69 8.23
CA TRP A 98 -9.42 -4.31 8.29
C TRP A 98 -10.53 -4.02 7.28
N ILE A 99 -10.37 -4.45 6.03
CA ILE A 99 -11.40 -4.32 4.98
C ILE A 99 -12.69 -5.04 5.39
N LYS A 100 -12.57 -6.25 5.94
CA LYS A 100 -13.71 -7.02 6.44
C LYS A 100 -14.44 -6.32 7.59
N LYS A 101 -13.71 -5.70 8.52
CA LYS A 101 -14.30 -4.88 9.60
C LYS A 101 -15.04 -3.65 9.09
N LYS A 102 -14.71 -3.16 7.89
CA LYS A 102 -15.42 -2.07 7.22
C LYS A 102 -16.65 -2.52 6.42
N GLY A 103 -16.95 -3.82 6.41
CA GLY A 103 -18.14 -4.38 5.76
C GLY A 103 -17.90 -4.89 4.34
N PHE A 104 -16.66 -4.90 3.85
CA PHE A 104 -16.32 -5.34 2.49
C PHE A 104 -15.77 -6.78 2.52
N SER A 105 -16.22 -7.64 1.61
CA SER A 105 -15.81 -9.06 1.56
C SER A 105 -14.71 -9.37 0.54
N SER A 106 -14.39 -8.41 -0.33
CA SER A 106 -13.46 -8.58 -1.44
C SER A 106 -12.32 -7.55 -1.36
N MET A 107 -11.14 -7.92 -1.86
CA MET A 107 -9.96 -7.05 -1.89
C MET A 107 -9.25 -7.11 -3.26
N ARG A 108 -8.93 -5.96 -3.85
CA ARG A 108 -8.25 -5.83 -5.17
C ARG A 108 -7.02 -4.92 -5.09
N GLY A 109 -5.98 -5.18 -5.88
CA GLY A 109 -4.78 -4.34 -5.90
C GLY A 109 -3.64 -4.94 -6.72
N PRO A 110 -2.45 -4.29 -6.72
CA PRO A 110 -2.14 -3.08 -5.96
C PRO A 110 -2.70 -1.80 -6.60
N MET A 111 -3.19 -0.86 -5.77
CA MET A 111 -3.54 0.51 -6.15
C MET A 111 -2.97 1.52 -5.13
N ASN A 112 -2.23 2.52 -5.59
CA ASN A 112 -1.48 3.45 -4.72
C ASN A 112 -1.90 4.92 -4.87
N PRO A 113 -3.01 5.40 -4.26
CA PRO A 113 -4.10 4.70 -3.60
C PRO A 113 -5.34 4.48 -4.48
N SER A 114 -5.31 4.94 -5.73
CA SER A 114 -6.45 4.89 -6.64
C SER A 114 -6.00 4.59 -8.07
N THR A 115 -6.94 4.29 -8.96
CA THR A 115 -6.66 4.11 -10.40
C THR A 115 -6.06 5.33 -11.09
N ASN A 116 -6.17 6.50 -10.46
CA ASN A 116 -5.65 7.77 -10.98
C ASN A 116 -4.19 8.02 -10.55
N ASP A 117 -3.64 7.17 -9.70
CA ASP A 117 -2.26 7.23 -9.20
C ASP A 117 -1.48 6.01 -9.70
N GLU A 118 -0.49 5.51 -8.95
CA GLU A 118 0.27 4.32 -9.37
C GLU A 118 -0.63 3.06 -9.33
N VAL A 119 -0.85 2.46 -10.51
CA VAL A 119 -1.48 1.15 -10.69
C VAL A 119 -0.49 0.22 -11.39
N GLY A 120 -0.38 -1.00 -10.89
CA GLY A 120 0.49 -2.02 -11.47
C GLY A 120 1.57 -2.50 -10.50
N LEU A 121 1.87 -3.79 -10.60
CA LEU A 121 3.01 -4.44 -9.96
C LEU A 121 4.03 -4.70 -11.06
N LEU A 122 5.30 -4.31 -10.88
CA LEU A 122 6.36 -4.82 -11.74
C LEU A 122 6.56 -6.30 -11.39
N VAL A 123 6.20 -7.19 -12.32
CA VAL A 123 6.30 -8.65 -12.13
C VAL A 123 7.57 -9.21 -12.79
N GLU A 124 8.07 -8.55 -13.85
CA GLU A 124 9.28 -8.92 -14.60
C GLU A 124 10.05 -7.66 -15.02
N GLY A 125 11.35 -7.77 -15.30
CA GLY A 125 12.18 -6.65 -15.79
C GLY A 125 13.03 -5.94 -14.72
N PHE A 126 13.27 -6.56 -13.58
CA PHE A 126 14.19 -6.03 -12.56
C PHE A 126 15.64 -5.88 -13.06
N ASP A 127 15.99 -6.51 -14.18
CA ASP A 127 17.37 -6.68 -14.66
C ASP A 127 17.70 -5.86 -15.93
N SER A 128 16.81 -4.97 -16.39
CA SER A 128 17.02 -4.23 -17.65
C SER A 128 16.33 -2.86 -17.69
N ASN A 129 17.04 -1.86 -18.22
CA ASN A 129 16.49 -0.58 -18.71
C ASN A 129 16.16 -0.69 -20.21
#